data_AF-A0A832X7N1-F1
#
_entry.id   AF-A0A832X7N1-F1
#
_cell.length_a   1.000
_cell.length_b   1.000
_cell.length_c   1.000
_cell.angle_alpha   90.00
_cell.angle_beta   90.00
_cell.angle_gamma   90.00
#
_symmetry.space_group_name_H-M   'P 1'
#
loop_
_entity.id
_entity.type
_entity.pdbx_description
1 polymer ?
#
loop_
_entity_poly.entity_id
_entity_poly.type
_entity_poly.pdbx_seq_one_letter_code
_entity_poly.pdbx_strand_id
1 'polypeptide(L)'
;MKRLADEYDITKIDALNCIDCQLGGKGKSLEADPQHDLIFLTPGMTGFFNHMKEFMRKEGLDETSLKQLFQGLRGIVILDTLGDSDRLKADVEKLNSGLQILETREIGTEPVNTVIQEAIEKNRKREGDSC
;
A
#
# COMPACT_ATOMS: atom_id res chain seq x y z
N MET A 1 14.72 14.24 -11.51
CA MET A 1 13.32 13.82 -11.73
C MET A 1 12.62 14.59 -12.84
N LYS A 2 12.57 15.94 -12.86
CA LYS A 2 11.89 16.69 -13.92
C LYS A 2 12.37 16.30 -15.34
N ARG A 3 13.68 16.26 -15.58
CA ARG A 3 14.25 15.83 -16.87
C ARG A 3 13.81 14.42 -17.30
N LEU A 4 13.73 13.47 -16.37
CA LEU A 4 13.30 12.10 -16.66
C LEU A 4 11.79 12.03 -16.92
N ALA A 5 11.00 12.87 -16.24
CA ALA A 5 9.57 13.00 -16.50
C ALA A 5 9.31 13.51 -17.92
N ASP A 6 10.03 14.55 -18.33
CA ASP A 6 9.89 15.17 -19.65
C ASP A 6 10.42 14.25 -20.77
N GLU A 7 11.52 13.52 -20.54
CA GLU A 7 12.16 12.64 -21.53
C GLU A 7 11.38 11.34 -21.80
N TYR A 8 10.72 10.79 -20.77
CA TYR A 8 10.05 9.49 -20.85
C TYR A 8 8.52 9.56 -20.73
N ASP A 9 7.94 10.75 -20.81
CA ASP A 9 6.50 10.99 -20.61
C ASP A 9 5.97 10.38 -19.29
N ILE A 10 6.74 10.59 -18.21
CA ILE A 10 6.42 10.05 -16.89
C ILE A 10 5.78 11.14 -16.03
N THR A 11 4.60 10.87 -15.51
CA THR A 11 3.92 11.76 -14.57
C THR A 11 4.31 11.43 -13.13
N LYS A 12 4.78 12.44 -12.39
CA LYS A 12 5.03 12.28 -10.94
C LYS A 12 3.72 12.39 -10.17
N ILE A 13 3.36 11.29 -9.51
CA ILE A 13 2.29 11.21 -8.52
C ILE A 13 2.77 11.83 -7.19
N ASP A 14 1.93 12.65 -6.56
CA ASP A 14 2.23 13.26 -5.27
C ASP A 14 1.84 12.33 -4.12
N ALA A 15 2.67 11.31 -3.92
CA ALA A 15 2.50 10.31 -2.88
C ALA A 15 3.86 9.76 -2.42
N LEU A 16 3.94 9.34 -1.17
CA LEU A 16 5.17 8.81 -0.57
C LEU A 16 5.48 7.36 -0.98
N ASN A 17 4.44 6.54 -1.15
CA ASN A 17 4.52 5.14 -1.57
C ASN A 17 3.15 4.65 -2.06
N CYS A 18 3.03 3.37 -2.41
CA CYS A 18 1.77 2.80 -2.91
C CYS A 18 0.63 2.86 -1.88
N ILE A 19 0.93 2.73 -0.58
CA ILE A 19 -0.08 2.86 0.49
C ILE A 19 -0.57 4.30 0.57
N ASP A 20 0.34 5.26 0.48
CA ASP A 20 0.00 6.68 0.44
C ASP A 20 -0.90 6.99 -0.76
N CYS A 21 -0.58 6.46 -1.95
CA CYS A 21 -1.45 6.58 -3.13
C CYS A 21 -2.88 6.06 -2.85
N GLN A 22 -2.97 4.89 -2.21
CA GLN A 22 -4.26 4.27 -1.86
C GLN A 22 -5.05 5.05 -0.82
N LEU A 23 -4.38 5.85 0.00
CA LEU A 23 -5.02 6.74 0.97
C LEU A 23 -5.31 8.14 0.41
N GLY A 24 -5.00 8.41 -0.86
CA GLY A 24 -5.24 9.71 -1.52
C GLY A 24 -4.00 10.61 -1.64
N GLY A 25 -2.81 10.06 -1.41
CA GLY A 25 -1.52 10.74 -1.60
C GLY A 25 -1.24 11.82 -0.56
N LYS A 26 -0.31 12.72 -0.88
CA LYS A 26 -0.02 13.94 -0.12
C LYS A 26 0.37 13.69 1.35
N GLY A 27 0.90 12.50 1.66
CA GLY A 27 1.33 12.14 3.01
C GLY A 27 0.22 11.62 3.93
N LYS A 28 -0.95 11.25 3.38
CA LYS A 28 -2.06 10.65 4.15
C LYS A 28 -1.66 9.40 4.95
N SER A 29 -0.68 8.65 4.47
CA SER A 29 -0.08 7.52 5.21
C SER A 29 0.63 7.95 6.49
N LEU A 30 1.26 9.13 6.52
CA LEU A 30 1.88 9.68 7.74
C LEU A 30 0.84 10.14 8.76
N GLU A 31 -0.31 10.64 8.28
CA GLU A 31 -1.44 10.96 9.15
C GLU A 31 -2.03 9.68 9.77
N ALA A 32 -2.12 8.60 8.98
CA ALA A 32 -2.67 7.32 9.41
C ALA A 32 -1.73 6.53 10.33
N ASP A 33 -0.42 6.65 10.16
CA ASP A 33 0.60 6.01 11.00
C ASP A 33 1.79 6.95 11.31
N PRO A 34 1.62 7.88 12.27
CA PRO A 34 2.68 8.84 12.62
C PRO A 34 3.91 8.20 13.26
N GLN A 35 3.78 6.99 13.83
CA GLN A 35 4.87 6.28 14.51
C GLN A 35 5.57 5.27 13.62
N HIS A 36 5.07 5.05 12.40
CA HIS A 36 5.61 4.06 11.46
C HIS A 36 5.65 2.64 12.04
N ASP A 37 4.68 2.33 12.89
CA ASP A 37 4.58 1.06 13.61
C ASP A 37 3.39 0.20 13.15
N LEU A 38 2.68 0.61 12.10
CA LEU A 38 1.61 -0.17 11.49
C LEU A 38 2.08 -0.81 10.18
N ILE A 39 1.46 -1.95 9.86
CA ILE A 39 1.50 -2.49 8.51
C ILE A 39 0.14 -2.36 7.84
N PHE A 40 0.15 -1.80 6.64
CA PHE A 40 -1.03 -1.70 5.80
C PHE A 40 -1.08 -2.89 4.84
N LEU A 41 -2.12 -3.70 4.94
CA LEU A 41 -2.31 -4.87 4.10
C LEU A 41 -3.46 -4.66 3.14
N THR A 42 -3.12 -4.64 1.86
CA THR A 42 -4.04 -4.61 0.72
C THR A 42 -4.18 -6.03 0.16
N PRO A 43 -5.13 -6.30 -0.75
CA PRO A 43 -5.20 -7.60 -1.44
C PRO A 43 -3.87 -8.03 -2.06
N GLY A 44 -3.17 -7.11 -2.73
CA GLY A 44 -1.87 -7.39 -3.35
C GLY A 44 -0.78 -7.71 -2.33
N MET A 45 -0.66 -6.91 -1.27
CA MET A 45 0.34 -7.14 -0.21
C MET A 45 0.07 -8.42 0.57
N THR A 46 -1.20 -8.73 0.84
CA THR A 46 -1.62 -9.97 1.50
C THR A 46 -1.26 -11.18 0.64
N GLY A 47 -1.51 -11.12 -0.68
CA GLY A 47 -1.08 -12.14 -1.62
C GLY A 47 0.45 -12.32 -1.64
N PHE A 48 1.20 -11.22 -1.66
CA PHE A 48 2.66 -11.25 -1.58
C PHE A 48 3.16 -11.96 -0.31
N PHE A 49 2.66 -11.59 0.87
CA PHE A 49 3.11 -12.20 2.12
C PHE A 49 2.68 -13.66 2.25
N ASN A 50 1.50 -14.03 1.74
CA ASN A 50 1.09 -15.44 1.68
C ASN A 50 2.03 -16.26 0.79
N HIS A 51 2.38 -15.73 -0.39
CA HIS A 51 3.34 -16.39 -1.28
C HIS A 51 4.74 -16.48 -0.65
N MET A 52 5.20 -15.41 0.00
CA MET A 52 6.47 -15.38 0.72
C MET A 52 6.51 -16.42 1.84
N LYS A 53 5.43 -16.54 2.63
CA LYS A 53 5.29 -17.57 3.67
C LYS A 53 5.41 -18.98 3.09
N GLU A 54 4.75 -19.25 1.97
CA GLU A 54 4.85 -20.55 1.30
C GLU A 54 6.27 -20.84 0.80
N PHE A 55 6.93 -19.83 0.25
CA PHE A 55 8.32 -19.94 -0.20
C PHE A 55 9.27 -20.21 0.97
N MET A 56 9.17 -19.44 2.06
CA MET A 56 9.96 -19.64 3.28
C MET A 56 9.80 -21.07 3.82
N ARG A 57 8.58 -21.60 3.83
CA ARG A 57 8.31 -22.98 4.25
C ARG A 57 9.03 -24.01 3.37
N LYS A 58 9.11 -23.78 2.05
CA LYS A 58 9.82 -24.68 1.12
C LYS A 58 11.33 -24.66 1.35
N GLU A 59 11.87 -23.51 1.73
CA GLU A 59 13.29 -23.33 2.09
C GLU A 59 13.62 -23.81 3.52
N GLY A 60 12.66 -24.42 4.23
CA GLY A 60 12.86 -24.96 5.57
C GLY A 60 12.86 -23.90 6.68
N LEU A 61 12.45 -22.66 6.39
CA LEU A 61 12.24 -21.63 7.40
C LEU A 61 10.89 -21.83 8.10
N ASP A 62 10.90 -21.63 9.42
CA ASP A 62 9.75 -21.85 10.28
C ASP A 62 8.82 -20.62 10.33
N GLU A 63 7.62 -20.81 10.91
CA GLU A 63 6.67 -19.69 11.08
C GLU A 63 7.19 -18.61 12.05
N THR A 64 8.16 -18.94 12.91
CA THR A 64 8.80 -17.98 13.82
C THR A 64 9.53 -16.89 13.03
N SER A 65 10.20 -17.28 11.94
CA SER A 65 10.90 -16.35 11.05
C SER A 65 9.95 -15.30 10.45
N LEU A 66 8.73 -15.70 10.08
CA LEU A 66 7.71 -14.77 9.58
C LEU A 66 7.25 -13.80 10.68
N LYS A 67 7.05 -14.29 11.91
CA LYS A 67 6.68 -13.42 13.04
C LYS A 67 7.77 -12.41 13.39
N GLN A 68 9.04 -12.81 13.26
CA GLN A 68 10.17 -11.90 13.46
C GLN A 68 10.20 -10.75 12.45
N LEU A 69 9.77 -10.97 11.20
CA LEU A 69 9.65 -9.90 10.20
C LEU A 69 8.64 -8.81 10.62
N PHE A 70 7.63 -9.18 11.40
CA PHE A 70 6.60 -8.27 11.90
C PHE A 70 6.88 -7.78 13.32
N GLN A 71 8.02 -8.15 13.91
CA GLN A 71 8.37 -7.76 15.27
C GLN A 71 8.59 -6.25 15.37
N GLY A 72 8.01 -5.63 16.40
CA GLY A 72 8.09 -4.18 16.61
C GLY A 72 6.95 -3.39 15.97
N LEU A 73 6.10 -4.04 15.17
CA LEU A 73 4.86 -3.44 14.68
C LEU A 73 3.76 -3.57 15.73
N ARG A 74 2.95 -2.52 15.85
CA ARG A 74 1.79 -2.42 16.74
C ARG A 74 0.60 -3.22 16.23
N GLY A 75 0.43 -3.33 14.92
CA GLY A 75 -0.66 -4.12 14.34
C GLY A 75 -0.90 -3.89 12.85
N ILE A 76 -1.99 -4.48 12.37
CA ILE A 76 -2.37 -4.48 10.96
C ILE A 76 -3.53 -3.52 10.75
N VAL A 77 -3.43 -2.69 9.73
CA VAL A 77 -4.57 -1.98 9.13
C VAL A 77 -4.85 -2.60 7.76
N ILE A 78 -6.04 -3.16 7.59
CA ILE A 78 -6.47 -3.70 6.31
C ILE A 78 -7.02 -2.57 5.45
N LEU A 79 -6.52 -2.47 4.22
CA LEU A 79 -7.01 -1.55 3.20
C LEU A 79 -7.71 -2.37 2.12
N ASP A 80 -9.03 -2.49 2.21
CA ASP A 80 -9.83 -3.14 1.19
C ASP A 80 -10.05 -2.22 0.00
N THR A 81 -9.33 -2.52 -1.09
CA THR A 81 -9.41 -1.79 -2.35
C THR A 81 -10.33 -2.46 -3.37
N LEU A 82 -10.87 -3.66 -3.07
CA LEU A 82 -11.61 -4.49 -4.04
C LEU A 82 -13.03 -4.85 -3.60
N GLY A 83 -13.46 -4.42 -2.41
CA GLY A 83 -14.82 -4.63 -1.90
C GLY A 83 -15.07 -6.05 -1.41
N ASP A 84 -14.04 -6.72 -0.90
CA ASP A 84 -14.10 -8.09 -0.37
C ASP A 84 -13.36 -8.18 0.98
N SER A 85 -13.80 -7.34 1.91
CA SER A 85 -13.14 -7.13 3.20
C SER A 85 -13.13 -8.39 4.08
N ASP A 86 -14.17 -9.22 4.02
CA ASP A 86 -14.27 -10.48 4.77
C ASP A 86 -13.25 -11.51 4.27
N ARG A 87 -13.13 -11.69 2.95
CA ARG A 87 -12.10 -12.57 2.38
C ARG A 87 -10.70 -12.04 2.69
N LEU A 88 -10.49 -10.74 2.56
CA LEU A 88 -9.19 -10.13 2.83
C LEU A 88 -8.77 -10.32 4.29
N LYS A 89 -9.68 -10.13 5.25
CA LYS A 89 -9.46 -10.46 6.67
C LYS A 89 -9.06 -11.92 6.84
N ALA A 90 -9.81 -12.84 6.26
CA ALA A 90 -9.50 -14.28 6.35
C ALA A 90 -8.12 -14.60 5.75
N ASP A 91 -7.73 -13.96 4.66
CA ASP A 91 -6.41 -14.15 4.03
C ASP A 91 -5.27 -13.53 4.85
N VAL A 92 -5.52 -12.43 5.56
CA VAL A 92 -4.58 -11.83 6.52
C VAL A 92 -4.42 -12.72 7.75
N GLU A 93 -5.50 -13.28 8.28
CA GLU A 93 -5.44 -14.21 9.42
C GLU A 93 -4.61 -15.46 9.11
N LYS A 94 -4.69 -15.97 7.87
CA LYS A 94 -3.87 -17.11 7.39
C LYS A 94 -2.37 -16.82 7.40
N LEU A 95 -1.95 -15.55 7.36
CA LEU A 95 -0.54 -15.20 7.47
C LEU A 95 0.04 -15.69 8.80
N ASN A 96 -0.76 -15.71 9.87
CA ASN A 96 -0.30 -16.02 11.22
C ASN A 96 0.90 -15.14 11.63
N SER A 97 0.87 -13.86 11.25
CA SER A 97 1.95 -12.88 11.47
C SER A 97 2.24 -12.60 12.94
N GLY A 98 1.33 -12.98 13.85
CA GLY A 98 1.40 -12.64 15.27
C GLY A 98 0.88 -11.23 15.60
N LEU A 99 0.49 -10.44 14.60
CA LEU A 99 -0.11 -9.12 14.77
C LEU A 99 -1.63 -9.20 14.83
N GLN A 100 -2.24 -8.29 15.60
CA GLN A 100 -3.69 -8.11 15.59
C GLN A 100 -4.12 -7.20 14.44
N ILE A 101 -5.27 -7.51 13.85
CA ILE A 101 -5.97 -6.58 12.95
C ILE A 101 -6.62 -5.51 13.83
N LEU A 102 -6.12 -4.27 13.72
CA LEU A 102 -6.61 -3.13 14.50
C LEU A 102 -7.78 -2.43 13.82
N GLU A 103 -7.76 -2.40 12.48
CA GLU A 103 -8.72 -1.68 11.67
C GLU A 103 -8.88 -2.32 10.29
N THR A 104 -10.06 -2.19 9.69
CA THR A 104 -10.30 -2.46 8.27
C THR A 104 -10.97 -1.24 7.65
N ARG A 105 -10.41 -0.74 6.55
CA ARG A 105 -10.92 0.39 5.79
C ARG A 105 -11.31 -0.06 4.40
N GLU A 106 -12.58 0.12 4.06
CA GLU A 106 -13.10 -0.10 2.71
C GLU A 106 -12.91 1.17 1.90
N ILE A 107 -11.78 1.25 1.19
CA ILE A 107 -11.33 2.47 0.52
C ILE A 107 -11.53 2.42 -1.00
N GLY A 108 -11.79 1.24 -1.56
CA GLY A 108 -11.97 1.06 -3.00
C GLY A 108 -10.73 1.50 -3.80
N THR A 109 -10.98 2.03 -4.99
CA THR A 109 -9.93 2.50 -5.93
C THR A 109 -10.01 4.00 -6.21
N GLU A 110 -11.03 4.66 -5.69
CA GLU A 110 -11.36 6.06 -5.86
C GLU A 110 -10.23 6.99 -5.41
N PRO A 111 -9.56 6.76 -4.26
CA PRO A 111 -8.44 7.61 -3.86
C PRO A 111 -7.29 7.54 -4.86
N VAL A 112 -6.92 6.34 -5.32
CA VAL A 112 -5.84 6.16 -6.31
C VAL A 112 -6.21 6.86 -7.62
N ASN A 113 -7.44 6.68 -8.10
CA ASN A 113 -7.92 7.34 -9.31
C ASN A 113 -7.81 8.86 -9.18
N THR A 114 -8.23 9.42 -8.04
CA THR A 114 -8.13 10.85 -7.75
C THR A 114 -6.70 11.35 -7.87
N VAL A 115 -5.74 10.70 -7.23
CA VAL A 115 -4.34 11.14 -7.28
C VAL A 115 -3.77 11.04 -8.71
N ILE A 116 -4.18 10.02 -9.47
CA ILE A 116 -3.78 9.89 -10.88
C ILE A 116 -4.37 11.04 -11.72
N GLN A 117 -5.66 11.33 -11.58
CA GLN A 117 -6.31 12.44 -12.33
C GLN A 117 -5.67 13.78 -11.99
N GLU A 118 -5.43 14.06 -10.71
CA GLU A 118 -4.74 15.29 -10.28
C GLU A 118 -3.35 15.42 -10.93
N ALA A 119 -2.61 14.32 -11.02
CA ALA A 119 -1.29 14.31 -11.64
C ALA A 119 -1.36 14.55 -13.16
N ILE A 120 -2.35 13.97 -13.85
CA ILE A 120 -2.62 14.21 -15.27
C ILE A 120 -3.00 15.67 -15.52
N GLU A 121 -3.93 16.22 -14.74
CA GLU A 121 -4.37 17.61 -14.88
C GLU A 121 -3.24 18.61 -14.63
N LYS A 122 -2.39 18.33 -13.64
CA LYS A 122 -1.20 19.15 -13.35
C LYS A 122 -0.22 19.16 -14.51
N ASN A 123 -0.08 18.06 -15.23
CA ASN A 123 0.78 18.00 -16.42
C ASN A 123 0.17 18.74 -17.61
N ARG A 124 -1.13 18.60 -17.88
CA ARG A 124 -1.82 19.37 -18.95
C ARG A 124 -1.71 20.88 -18.76
N LYS A 125 -1.83 21.38 -17.52
CA LYS A 125 -1.66 22.81 -17.23
C LYS A 125 -0.25 23.32 -17.55
N ARG A 126 0.78 22.51 -17.31
CA ARG A 126 2.17 22.86 -17.63
C ARG A 126 2.40 22.98 -19.14
N GLU A 127 1.78 22.13 -19.95
CA GLU A 127 1.86 22.20 -21.41
C GLU A 127 1.13 23.44 -21.95
N GLY A 128 -0.02 23.81 -21.36
CA GLY A 128 -0.79 24.99 -21.75
C GLY A 128 -0.15 26.34 -21.41
N ASP A 129 0.63 26.41 -20.31
CA ASP A 129 1.35 27.62 -19.88
C ASP A 129 2.67 27.86 -20.64
N SER A 130 3.01 27.00 -21.61
CA SER A 130 4.24 27.06 -22.40
C SER A 130 4.10 27.86 -23.72
N CYS A 131 3.01 28.62 -23.89
CA CYS A 131 2.71 29.40 -25.10
C CYS A 131 2.89 30.90 -24.88
#